data_AF-A0A914KIG2-F1
#
_entry.id   AF-A0A914KIG2-F1
#
_cell.length_a   1.000
_cell.length_b   1.000
_cell.length_c   1.000
_cell.angle_alpha   90.00
_cell.angle_beta   90.00
_cell.angle_gamma   90.00
#
_symmetry.space_group_name_H-M   'P 1'
#
loop_
_entity.id
_entity.type
_entity.pdbx_description
1 polymer ?
#
loop_
_entity_poly.entity_id
_entity_poly.type
_entity_poly.pdbx_seq_one_letter_code
_entity_poly.pdbx_strand_id
1 'polypeptide(L)'
;MLAKYLDLSVNIALQAVRSITITSNGSNEIDIKRYCRIEKIPGGSIEDSQIVKGVVLNKDIVHPKMSRRIEKPRVILLDCPLEYKKGESQTALEIMRENDFSLVLEQEEEAIRRQCEDIIKLKPALVFTEKGISDLAQHYLVRAGITALRRLKKTDNNRLARVTGARIVNDTIDLQESDIGTQADLFEITKIGDEYFTWVTSEKTTAVTIVLRGPSKDIINEVDRNIQDAVSCVRNVMLKPRIVPGAGALEMALSTALTEKSKSIQGIHNGPYKAIANALEIIPRTLVQNCGGSVIRQLTALRAKHAQDREKNWTWGINGQTGDLADMNQLGIWDPYVVRLQALKTSIETAIMLLRIDDIVSGTKKKDGSAGGAETAGAAGLGAE
;
A
#
# COMPACT_ATOMS: atom_id res chain seq x y z
N MET A 1 24.49 -2.02 2.91
CA MET A 1 23.94 -3.34 2.54
C MET A 1 22.83 -3.22 1.49
N LEU A 2 21.87 -2.31 1.66
CA LEU A 2 20.78 -2.07 0.68
C LEU A 2 21.23 -1.49 -0.68
N ALA A 3 22.32 -0.72 -0.72
CA ALA A 3 22.84 -0.13 -1.97
C ALA A 3 23.16 -1.18 -3.06
N LYS A 4 23.51 -2.41 -2.68
CA LYS A 4 23.79 -3.50 -3.63
C LYS A 4 22.54 -4.01 -4.35
N TYR A 5 21.35 -3.84 -3.77
CA TYR A 5 20.08 -4.33 -4.29
C TYR A 5 19.20 -3.20 -4.86
N LEU A 6 19.79 -2.01 -5.01
CA LEU A 6 19.08 -0.82 -5.47
C LEU A 6 18.63 -0.99 -6.92
N ASP A 7 19.48 -1.55 -7.79
CA ASP A 7 19.16 -1.78 -9.19
C ASP A 7 17.98 -2.74 -9.37
N LEU A 8 17.94 -3.82 -8.58
CA LEU A 8 16.81 -4.75 -8.54
C LEU A 8 15.52 -4.02 -8.13
N SER A 9 15.59 -3.23 -7.06
CA SER A 9 14.43 -2.49 -6.54
C SER A 9 13.91 -1.46 -7.55
N VAL A 10 14.81 -0.75 -8.24
CA VAL A 10 14.46 0.23 -9.29
C VAL A 10 13.82 -0.47 -10.48
N ASN A 11 14.38 -1.60 -10.93
CA ASN A 11 13.82 -2.37 -12.03
C ASN A 11 12.42 -2.90 -11.71
N ILE A 12 12.22 -3.45 -10.51
CA ILE A 12 10.92 -3.90 -10.02
C ILE A 12 9.92 -2.74 -9.99
N ALA A 13 10.31 -1.60 -9.41
CA ALA A 13 9.43 -0.43 -9.31
C ALA A 13 9.02 0.10 -10.69
N LEU A 14 9.97 0.19 -11.61
CA LEU A 14 9.74 0.68 -12.97
C LEU A 14 8.85 -0.28 -13.77
N GLN A 15 9.07 -1.59 -13.67
CA GLN A 15 8.21 -2.59 -14.29
C GLN A 15 6.80 -2.59 -13.69
N ALA A 16 6.67 -2.40 -12.37
CA ALA A 16 5.38 -2.34 -11.68
C ALA A 16 4.55 -1.16 -12.18
N VAL A 17 5.12 0.04 -12.16
CA VAL A 17 4.39 1.25 -12.58
C VAL A 17 4.02 1.18 -14.06
N ARG A 18 4.93 0.71 -14.92
CA ARG A 18 4.63 0.53 -16.36
C ARG A 18 3.48 -0.45 -16.60
N SER A 19 3.43 -1.54 -15.85
CA SER A 19 2.38 -2.55 -16.00
C SER A 19 1.01 -2.08 -15.48
N ILE A 20 0.99 -1.21 -14.45
CA ILE A 20 -0.26 -0.68 -13.88
C ILE A 20 -0.78 0.54 -14.67
N THR A 21 0.04 1.16 -15.51
CA THR A 21 -0.34 2.39 -16.21
C THR A 21 -1.47 2.12 -17.19
N ILE A 22 -2.63 2.77 -16.96
CA ILE A 22 -3.77 2.75 -17.87
C ILE A 22 -3.84 4.11 -18.56
N THR A 23 -3.71 4.12 -19.88
CA THR A 23 -3.99 5.28 -20.71
C THR A 23 -5.49 5.38 -20.94
N SER A 24 -6.16 6.29 -20.25
CA SER A 24 -7.58 6.61 -20.43
C SER A 24 -7.72 8.05 -20.89
N ASN A 25 -8.35 8.25 -22.06
CA ASN A 25 -8.68 9.58 -22.62
C ASN A 25 -7.49 10.56 -22.67
N GLY A 26 -6.29 10.07 -23.03
CA GLY A 26 -5.07 10.89 -23.13
C GLY A 26 -4.41 11.23 -21.78
N SER A 27 -4.98 10.75 -20.67
CA SER A 27 -4.40 10.86 -19.33
C SER A 27 -3.93 9.48 -18.82
N ASN A 28 -2.74 9.43 -18.24
CA ASN A 28 -2.25 8.24 -17.57
C ASN A 28 -2.87 8.17 -16.17
N GLU A 29 -3.64 7.13 -15.91
CA GLU A 29 -4.11 6.80 -14.56
C GLU A 29 -3.24 5.68 -13.98
N ILE A 30 -2.69 5.92 -12.80
CA ILE A 30 -1.84 4.97 -12.09
C ILE A 30 -2.34 4.88 -10.66
N ASP A 31 -2.96 3.75 -10.31
CA ASP A 31 -3.41 3.45 -8.93
C ASP A 31 -2.57 2.32 -8.32
N ILE A 32 -1.54 2.73 -7.58
CA ILE A 32 -0.64 1.81 -6.87
C ILE A 32 -1.41 1.04 -5.79
N LYS A 33 -2.29 1.69 -5.04
CA LYS A 33 -2.90 1.10 -3.84
C LYS A 33 -3.84 -0.05 -4.23
N ARG A 34 -4.58 0.12 -5.32
CA ARG A 34 -5.51 -0.91 -5.80
C ARG A 34 -4.81 -2.00 -6.59
N TYR A 35 -3.86 -1.66 -7.47
CA TYR A 35 -3.36 -2.62 -8.48
C TYR A 35 -1.92 -3.06 -8.30
N CYS A 36 -1.16 -2.47 -7.37
CA CYS A 36 0.12 -3.03 -6.91
C CYS A 36 -0.10 -3.71 -5.54
N ARG A 37 0.17 -5.01 -5.47
CA ARG A 37 0.28 -5.73 -4.19
C ARG A 37 1.74 -5.99 -3.89
N ILE A 38 2.12 -5.89 -2.62
CA ILE A 38 3.41 -6.39 -2.15
C ILE A 38 3.15 -7.59 -1.26
N GLU A 39 3.65 -8.76 -1.66
CA GLU A 39 3.56 -10.00 -0.88
C GLU A 39 4.91 -10.29 -0.23
N LYS A 40 4.90 -10.39 1.10
CA LYS A 40 6.10 -10.60 1.91
C LYS A 40 6.22 -12.07 2.27
N ILE A 41 7.22 -12.75 1.74
CA ILE A 41 7.45 -14.17 2.00
C ILE A 41 8.80 -14.30 2.73
N PRO A 42 8.81 -14.70 4.01
CA PRO A 42 10.05 -14.86 4.76
C PRO A 42 10.89 -16.02 4.21
N GLY A 43 12.21 -15.88 4.30
CA GLY A 43 13.18 -16.86 3.82
C GLY A 43 13.65 -16.58 2.39
N GLY A 44 14.76 -17.21 2.02
CA GLY A 44 15.48 -16.93 0.76
C GLY A 44 16.32 -15.65 0.84
N SER A 45 16.83 -15.25 -0.32
CA SER A 45 17.65 -14.05 -0.49
C SER A 45 16.80 -12.88 -1.01
N ILE A 46 17.30 -11.65 -0.85
CA ILE A 46 16.63 -10.45 -1.41
C ILE A 46 16.57 -10.53 -2.93
N GLU A 47 17.58 -11.15 -3.56
CA GLU A 47 17.68 -11.35 -5.01
C GLU A 47 16.57 -12.25 -5.59
N ASP A 48 15.96 -13.11 -4.76
CA ASP A 48 14.83 -13.95 -5.16
C ASP A 48 13.52 -13.14 -5.27
N SER A 49 13.56 -11.85 -4.93
CA SER A 49 12.41 -10.96 -5.06
C SER A 49 12.14 -10.65 -6.53
N GLN A 50 10.87 -10.77 -6.92
CA GLN A 50 10.47 -10.61 -8.33
C GLN A 50 9.13 -9.90 -8.44
N ILE A 51 8.92 -9.30 -9.61
CA ILE A 51 7.60 -8.80 -10.00
C ILE A 51 6.85 -9.88 -10.78
N VAL A 52 5.60 -10.06 -10.40
CA VAL A 52 4.66 -10.99 -11.03
C VAL A 52 3.56 -10.18 -11.69
N LYS A 53 3.36 -10.38 -12.99
CA LYS A 53 2.20 -9.86 -13.71
C LYS A 53 0.98 -10.71 -13.37
N GLY A 54 0.29 -10.33 -12.31
CA GLY A 54 -0.77 -11.13 -11.73
C GLY A 54 -0.92 -10.93 -10.22
N VAL A 55 -1.63 -11.87 -9.60
CA VAL A 55 -1.91 -11.85 -8.17
C VAL A 55 -1.29 -13.08 -7.51
N VAL A 56 -0.53 -12.84 -6.43
CA VAL A 56 -0.01 -13.89 -5.55
C VAL A 56 -0.77 -13.83 -4.22
N LEU A 57 -1.24 -14.98 -3.75
CA LEU A 57 -2.07 -15.13 -2.55
C LEU A 57 -1.47 -16.18 -1.62
N ASN A 58 -1.35 -15.88 -0.34
CA ASN A 58 -1.08 -16.87 0.69
C ASN A 58 -2.38 -17.65 1.02
N LYS A 59 -2.74 -18.58 0.13
CA LYS A 59 -3.91 -19.45 0.22
C LYS A 59 -3.61 -20.77 -0.49
N ASP A 60 -4.15 -21.85 0.06
CA ASP A 60 -4.17 -23.18 -0.55
C ASP A 60 -5.58 -23.51 -1.09
N ILE A 61 -5.66 -24.59 -1.87
CA ILE A 61 -6.92 -25.23 -2.25
C ILE A 61 -7.69 -25.71 -1.01
N VAL A 62 -9.01 -25.76 -1.13
CA VAL A 62 -9.87 -26.26 -0.06
C VAL A 62 -9.79 -27.78 0.11
N HIS A 63 -9.57 -28.53 -0.97
CA HIS A 63 -9.54 -29.99 -0.95
C HIS A 63 -8.31 -30.55 -1.69
N PRO A 64 -7.54 -31.51 -1.12
CA PRO A 64 -6.28 -32.00 -1.69
C PRO A 64 -6.38 -32.62 -3.10
N LYS A 65 -7.55 -33.15 -3.47
CA LYS A 65 -7.81 -33.71 -4.82
C LYS A 65 -8.01 -32.65 -5.91
N MET A 66 -8.11 -31.37 -5.57
CA MET A 66 -8.24 -30.30 -6.56
C MET A 66 -6.91 -30.07 -7.28
N SER A 67 -6.99 -29.69 -8.56
CA SER A 67 -5.81 -29.43 -9.39
C SER A 67 -5.06 -28.20 -8.89
N ARG A 68 -3.75 -28.36 -8.62
CA ARG A 68 -2.88 -27.26 -8.19
C ARG A 68 -2.31 -26.44 -9.35
N ARG A 69 -2.43 -26.91 -10.59
CA ARG A 69 -1.97 -26.22 -11.79
C ARG A 69 -3.00 -26.34 -12.91
N ILE A 70 -3.37 -25.21 -13.50
CA ILE A 70 -4.34 -25.12 -14.59
C ILE A 70 -3.85 -24.07 -15.59
N GLU A 71 -3.70 -24.46 -16.85
CA GLU A 71 -3.35 -23.54 -17.94
C GLU A 71 -4.63 -22.95 -18.54
N LYS A 72 -4.62 -21.63 -18.79
CA LYS A 72 -5.75 -20.84 -19.29
C LYS A 72 -7.08 -21.14 -18.57
N PRO A 73 -7.14 -20.98 -17.24
CA PRO A 73 -8.33 -21.31 -16.47
C PRO A 73 -9.51 -20.39 -16.81
N ARG A 74 -10.71 -20.97 -16.87
CA ARG A 74 -11.99 -20.22 -16.80
C ARG A 74 -12.28 -19.93 -15.33
N VAL A 75 -12.32 -18.65 -14.97
CA VAL A 75 -12.35 -18.20 -13.57
C VAL A 75 -13.67 -17.52 -13.22
N ILE A 76 -14.27 -17.91 -12.10
CA ILE A 76 -15.42 -17.23 -11.49
C ILE A 76 -14.99 -16.61 -10.16
N LEU A 77 -15.48 -15.39 -9.89
CA LEU A 77 -15.23 -14.65 -8.67
C LEU A 77 -16.56 -14.39 -7.93
N LEU A 78 -16.63 -14.78 -6.66
CA LEU A 78 -17.85 -14.70 -5.85
C LEU A 78 -17.63 -13.89 -4.56
N ASP A 79 -18.59 -13.02 -4.20
CA ASP A 79 -18.73 -12.39 -2.87
C ASP A 79 -19.79 -13.10 -1.99
N CYS A 80 -20.30 -14.27 -2.41
CA CYS A 80 -21.16 -15.14 -1.58
C CYS A 80 -20.38 -16.28 -0.91
N PRO A 81 -20.89 -16.82 0.22
CA PRO A 81 -20.48 -18.12 0.72
C PRO A 81 -21.17 -19.25 -0.03
N LEU A 82 -20.43 -20.35 -0.19
CA LEU A 82 -20.97 -21.64 -0.62
C LEU A 82 -21.22 -22.52 0.61
N GLU A 83 -21.97 -21.95 1.55
CA GLU A 83 -22.33 -22.54 2.83
C GLU A 83 -23.78 -22.15 3.13
N TYR A 84 -24.52 -23.04 3.79
CA TYR A 84 -25.86 -22.72 4.27
C TYR A 84 -25.76 -21.62 5.33
N LYS A 85 -26.34 -20.44 5.04
CA LYS A 85 -26.47 -19.37 6.03
C LYS A 85 -27.74 -19.59 6.83
N LYS A 86 -27.59 -19.75 8.13
CA LYS A 86 -28.70 -19.54 9.06
C LYS A 86 -29.10 -18.06 8.96
N GLY A 87 -30.39 -17.79 8.79
CA GLY A 87 -30.90 -16.42 8.68
C GLY A 87 -30.42 -15.53 9.82
N GLU A 88 -30.05 -14.29 9.53
CA GLU A 88 -29.55 -13.33 10.53
C GLU A 88 -30.65 -12.94 11.55
N SER A 89 -31.92 -13.00 11.12
CA SER A 89 -33.06 -12.94 12.02
C SER A 89 -33.21 -14.28 12.73
N GLN A 90 -33.33 -14.26 14.06
CA GLN A 90 -33.54 -15.46 14.88
C GLN A 90 -34.75 -16.25 14.37
N THR A 91 -34.48 -17.20 13.48
CA THR A 91 -35.48 -18.09 12.92
C THR A 91 -35.59 -19.23 13.91
N ALA A 92 -36.59 -19.16 14.79
CA ALA A 92 -36.91 -20.26 15.68
C ALA A 92 -37.52 -21.40 14.85
N LEU A 93 -36.75 -22.47 14.67
CA LEU A 93 -37.27 -23.71 14.10
C LEU A 93 -37.83 -24.55 15.25
N GLU A 94 -39.15 -24.73 15.25
CA GLU A 94 -39.82 -25.65 16.16
C GLU A 94 -39.85 -27.05 15.54
N ILE A 95 -39.05 -27.95 16.10
CA ILE A 95 -39.00 -29.35 15.68
C ILE A 95 -40.04 -30.11 16.50
N MET A 96 -41.16 -30.46 15.87
CA MET A 96 -42.29 -31.14 16.54
C MET A 96 -42.25 -32.66 16.33
N ARG A 97 -41.74 -33.12 15.19
CA ARG A 97 -41.66 -34.54 14.84
C ARG A 97 -40.22 -34.96 14.53
N GLU A 98 -39.92 -36.23 14.76
CA GLU A 98 -38.58 -36.81 14.53
C GLU A 98 -38.15 -36.70 13.04
N ASN A 99 -39.10 -36.79 12.10
CA ASN A 99 -38.85 -36.62 10.66
C ASN A 99 -38.56 -35.17 10.23
N ASP A 100 -38.95 -34.17 11.04
CA ASP A 100 -38.75 -32.76 10.68
C ASP A 100 -37.24 -32.41 10.68
N PHE A 101 -36.45 -33.08 11.51
CA PHE A 101 -34.99 -32.91 11.55
C PHE A 101 -34.33 -33.36 10.24
N SER A 102 -34.75 -34.50 9.70
CA SER A 102 -34.26 -35.04 8.43
C SER A 102 -34.57 -34.11 7.26
N LEU A 103 -35.79 -33.55 7.22
CA LEU A 103 -36.22 -32.61 6.19
C LEU A 103 -35.40 -31.32 6.20
N VAL A 104 -35.05 -30.80 7.38
CA VAL A 104 -34.18 -29.62 7.50
C VAL A 104 -32.79 -29.90 6.94
N LEU A 105 -32.20 -31.07 7.27
CA LEU A 105 -30.90 -31.46 6.73
C LEU A 105 -30.94 -31.60 5.20
N GLU A 106 -31.98 -32.23 4.64
CA GLU A 106 -32.15 -32.35 3.20
C GLU A 106 -32.28 -30.99 2.51
N GLN A 107 -32.99 -30.04 3.12
CA GLN A 107 -33.09 -28.66 2.60
C GLN A 107 -31.75 -27.92 2.62
N GLU A 108 -30.96 -28.08 3.70
CA GLU A 108 -29.61 -27.50 3.77
C GLU A 108 -28.71 -28.08 2.66
N GLU A 109 -28.75 -29.40 2.45
CA GLU A 109 -27.99 -30.06 1.39
C GLU A 109 -28.44 -29.62 -0.01
N GLU A 110 -29.75 -29.50 -0.22
CA GLU A 110 -30.31 -29.10 -1.51
C GLU A 110 -29.97 -27.65 -1.84
N ALA A 111 -29.97 -26.75 -0.87
CA ALA A 111 -29.55 -25.36 -1.06
C ALA A 111 -28.09 -25.27 -1.52
N ILE A 112 -27.18 -26.01 -0.87
CA ILE A 112 -25.75 -26.05 -1.26
C ILE A 112 -25.59 -26.71 -2.63
N ARG A 113 -26.36 -27.77 -2.92
CA ARG A 113 -26.35 -28.46 -4.21
C ARG A 113 -26.75 -27.52 -5.34
N ARG A 114 -27.85 -26.76 -5.19
CA ARG A 114 -28.32 -25.78 -6.19
C ARG A 114 -27.25 -24.73 -6.50
N GLN A 115 -26.62 -24.15 -5.47
CA GLN A 115 -25.53 -23.19 -5.66
C GLN A 115 -24.35 -23.79 -6.44
N CYS A 116 -23.97 -25.04 -6.13
CA CYS A 116 -22.90 -25.73 -6.85
C CYS A 116 -23.31 -26.06 -8.29
N GLU A 117 -24.55 -26.48 -8.53
CA GLU A 117 -25.08 -26.77 -9.87
C GLU A 117 -25.04 -25.53 -10.76
N ASP A 118 -25.40 -24.35 -10.24
CA ASP A 118 -25.32 -23.09 -10.98
C ASP A 118 -23.89 -22.78 -11.45
N ILE A 119 -22.90 -23.02 -10.59
CA ILE A 119 -21.48 -22.89 -10.94
C ILE A 119 -21.09 -23.95 -11.98
N ILE A 120 -21.50 -25.20 -11.80
CA ILE A 120 -21.12 -26.33 -12.67
C ILE A 120 -21.72 -26.17 -14.08
N LYS A 121 -22.92 -25.59 -14.22
CA LYS A 121 -23.56 -25.31 -15.53
C LYS A 121 -22.63 -24.52 -16.46
N LEU A 122 -21.91 -23.55 -15.90
CA LEU A 122 -20.98 -22.69 -16.62
C LEU A 122 -19.63 -23.36 -16.89
N LYS A 123 -19.33 -24.51 -16.29
CA LYS A 123 -18.07 -25.28 -16.44
C LYS A 123 -16.80 -24.44 -16.23
N PRO A 124 -16.65 -23.70 -15.12
CA PRO A 124 -15.40 -23.03 -14.78
C PRO A 124 -14.33 -24.05 -14.38
N ALA A 125 -13.06 -23.69 -14.53
CA ALA A 125 -11.96 -24.48 -14.00
C ALA A 125 -11.60 -24.05 -12.57
N LEU A 126 -11.86 -22.79 -12.23
CA LEU A 126 -11.42 -22.15 -10.99
C LEU A 126 -12.50 -21.24 -10.42
N VAL A 127 -12.74 -21.34 -9.11
CA VAL A 127 -13.69 -20.51 -8.37
C VAL A 127 -13.01 -19.88 -7.17
N PHE A 128 -13.13 -18.57 -7.05
CA PHE A 128 -12.62 -17.80 -5.92
C PHE A 128 -13.80 -17.23 -5.13
N THR A 129 -13.81 -17.45 -3.82
CA THR A 129 -14.85 -16.90 -2.93
C THR A 129 -14.24 -16.02 -1.83
N GLU A 130 -14.86 -14.87 -1.56
CA GLU A 130 -14.49 -14.03 -0.41
C GLU A 130 -14.87 -14.66 0.94
N LYS A 131 -15.84 -15.57 0.93
CA LYS A 131 -16.42 -16.19 2.13
C LYS A 131 -16.00 -17.66 2.25
N GLY A 132 -16.73 -18.42 3.06
CA GLY A 132 -16.50 -19.84 3.28
C GLY A 132 -16.99 -20.74 2.14
N ILE A 133 -16.57 -22.00 2.18
CA ILE A 133 -17.02 -23.09 1.30
C ILE A 133 -17.19 -24.33 2.19
N SER A 134 -18.42 -24.85 2.23
CA SER A 134 -18.80 -26.05 3.01
C SER A 134 -18.12 -27.29 2.45
N ASP A 135 -17.89 -28.30 3.29
CA ASP A 135 -17.30 -29.57 2.87
C ASP A 135 -18.16 -30.30 1.82
N LEU A 136 -19.49 -30.16 1.92
CA LEU A 136 -20.41 -30.69 0.91
C LEU A 136 -20.20 -30.01 -0.45
N ALA A 137 -20.05 -28.67 -0.46
CA ALA A 137 -19.77 -27.91 -1.66
C ALA A 137 -18.40 -28.29 -2.26
N GLN A 138 -17.37 -28.45 -1.42
CA GLN A 138 -16.04 -28.91 -1.87
C GLN A 138 -16.14 -30.26 -2.59
N HIS A 139 -16.92 -31.19 -2.06
CA HIS A 139 -17.09 -32.51 -2.65
C HIS A 139 -17.81 -32.45 -4.02
N TYR A 140 -18.86 -31.62 -4.17
CA TYR A 140 -19.50 -31.42 -5.47
C TYR A 140 -18.55 -30.77 -6.49
N LEU A 141 -17.78 -29.75 -6.08
CA LEU A 141 -16.81 -29.07 -6.93
C LEU A 141 -15.67 -30.01 -7.38
N VAL A 142 -15.16 -30.86 -6.47
CA VAL A 142 -14.14 -31.87 -6.80
C VAL A 142 -14.65 -32.88 -7.83
N ARG A 143 -15.88 -33.37 -7.69
CA ARG A 143 -16.49 -34.30 -8.67
C ARG A 143 -16.61 -33.66 -10.06
N ALA A 144 -16.87 -32.35 -10.10
CA ALA A 144 -16.93 -31.58 -11.34
C ALA A 144 -15.54 -31.17 -11.87
N GLY A 145 -14.45 -31.47 -11.16
CA GLY A 145 -13.08 -31.10 -11.54
C GLY A 145 -12.76 -29.61 -11.36
N ILE A 146 -13.52 -28.90 -10.52
CA ILE A 146 -13.39 -27.45 -10.30
C ILE A 146 -12.50 -27.21 -9.08
N THR A 147 -11.50 -26.34 -9.23
CA THR A 147 -10.65 -25.92 -8.12
C THR A 147 -11.25 -24.70 -7.43
N ALA A 148 -11.28 -24.69 -6.10
CA ALA A 148 -11.87 -23.61 -5.33
C ALA A 148 -10.94 -23.08 -4.24
N LEU A 149 -10.96 -21.76 -4.06
CA LEU A 149 -10.28 -21.06 -2.98
C LEU A 149 -11.28 -20.21 -2.20
N ARG A 150 -11.11 -20.19 -0.88
CA ARG A 150 -12.04 -19.54 0.06
C ARG A 150 -11.37 -18.46 0.89
N ARG A 151 -12.19 -17.58 1.47
CA ARG A 151 -11.80 -16.54 2.44
C ARG A 151 -10.74 -15.59 1.89
N LEU A 152 -10.97 -15.10 0.68
CA LEU A 152 -10.13 -14.07 0.05
C LEU A 152 -10.46 -12.68 0.61
N LYS A 153 -9.45 -11.80 0.61
CA LYS A 153 -9.69 -10.39 0.92
C LYS A 153 -10.39 -9.74 -0.28
N LYS A 154 -11.34 -8.84 -0.02
CA LYS A 154 -12.03 -8.05 -1.06
C LYS A 154 -11.08 -7.30 -1.99
N THR A 155 -9.99 -6.75 -1.44
CA THR A 155 -8.94 -6.10 -2.26
C THR A 155 -8.27 -7.05 -3.24
N ASP A 156 -8.12 -8.32 -2.87
CA ASP A 156 -7.49 -9.32 -3.71
C ASP A 156 -8.45 -9.85 -4.76
N ASN A 157 -9.73 -10.00 -4.41
CA ASN A 157 -10.78 -10.34 -5.35
C ASN A 157 -10.91 -9.29 -6.46
N ASN A 158 -10.85 -8.00 -6.09
CA ASN A 158 -10.81 -6.89 -7.05
C ASN A 158 -9.58 -6.91 -7.97
N ARG A 159 -8.43 -7.39 -7.49
CA ARG A 159 -7.23 -7.55 -8.32
C ARG A 159 -7.35 -8.76 -9.23
N LEU A 160 -7.86 -9.88 -8.72
CA LEU A 160 -8.15 -11.07 -9.52
C LEU A 160 -9.12 -10.73 -10.67
N ALA A 161 -10.16 -9.94 -10.41
CA ALA A 161 -11.09 -9.47 -11.45
C ALA A 161 -10.37 -8.73 -12.60
N ARG A 162 -9.32 -7.95 -12.29
CA ARG A 162 -8.49 -7.28 -13.29
C ARG A 162 -7.49 -8.20 -13.99
N VAL A 163 -7.05 -9.28 -13.35
CA VAL A 163 -6.14 -10.28 -13.95
C VAL A 163 -6.90 -11.22 -14.86
N THR A 164 -8.07 -11.68 -14.43
CA THR A 164 -8.85 -12.70 -15.14
C THR A 164 -9.85 -12.08 -16.12
N GLY A 165 -10.19 -10.81 -15.95
CA GLY A 165 -11.28 -10.14 -16.66
C GLY A 165 -12.67 -10.55 -16.17
N ALA A 166 -12.76 -11.33 -15.07
CA ALA A 166 -14.03 -11.77 -14.50
C ALA A 166 -14.77 -10.62 -13.80
N ARG A 167 -16.10 -10.72 -13.78
CA ARG A 167 -16.94 -9.87 -12.94
C ARG A 167 -17.15 -10.57 -11.59
N ILE A 168 -17.07 -9.80 -10.50
CA ILE A 168 -17.41 -10.30 -9.17
C ILE A 168 -18.93 -10.38 -9.06
N VAL A 169 -19.44 -11.56 -8.77
CA VAL A 169 -20.88 -11.82 -8.64
C VAL A 169 -21.23 -12.07 -7.18
N ASN A 170 -22.37 -11.53 -6.74
CA ASN A 170 -22.81 -11.59 -5.35
C ASN A 170 -23.62 -12.84 -5.02
N ASP A 171 -24.26 -13.47 -6.01
CA ASP A 171 -25.08 -14.67 -5.84
C ASP A 171 -24.85 -15.64 -7.00
N THR A 172 -24.99 -16.95 -6.78
CA THR A 172 -24.74 -17.96 -7.81
C THR A 172 -25.83 -17.98 -8.88
N ILE A 173 -27.06 -17.57 -8.54
CA ILE A 173 -28.21 -17.55 -9.45
C ILE A 173 -28.01 -16.54 -10.58
N ASP A 174 -27.34 -15.42 -10.28
CA ASP A 174 -27.09 -14.34 -11.23
C ASP A 174 -25.89 -14.60 -12.14
N LEU A 175 -25.21 -15.74 -12.00
CA LEU A 175 -24.02 -16.05 -12.79
C LEU A 175 -24.37 -16.20 -14.28
N GLN A 176 -23.70 -15.39 -15.10
CA GLN A 176 -23.80 -15.46 -16.56
C GLN A 176 -22.45 -15.78 -17.20
N GLU A 177 -22.48 -16.25 -18.45
CA GLU A 177 -21.28 -16.53 -19.23
C GLU A 177 -20.39 -15.29 -19.40
N SER A 178 -20.99 -14.08 -19.41
CA SER A 178 -20.25 -12.80 -19.48
C SER A 178 -19.42 -12.49 -18.24
N ASP A 179 -19.72 -13.12 -17.10
CA ASP A 179 -19.02 -12.84 -15.84
C ASP A 179 -17.74 -13.66 -15.69
N ILE A 180 -17.56 -14.68 -16.53
CA ILE A 180 -16.43 -15.62 -16.47
C ILE A 180 -15.18 -14.97 -17.05
N GLY A 181 -14.11 -14.94 -16.26
CA GLY A 181 -12.81 -14.49 -16.70
C GLY A 181 -12.06 -15.56 -17.47
N THR A 182 -11.50 -15.19 -18.63
CA THR A 182 -10.69 -16.08 -19.49
C THR A 182 -9.29 -15.51 -19.77
N GLN A 183 -8.95 -14.37 -19.18
CA GLN A 183 -7.71 -13.65 -19.46
C GLN A 183 -6.50 -14.13 -18.63
N ALA A 184 -6.71 -15.04 -17.68
CA ALA A 184 -5.63 -15.63 -16.90
C ALA A 184 -4.91 -16.70 -17.73
N ASP A 185 -3.58 -16.65 -17.74
CA ASP A 185 -2.74 -17.57 -18.52
C ASP A 185 -2.39 -18.83 -17.73
N LEU A 186 -2.10 -18.67 -16.44
CA LEU A 186 -1.70 -19.78 -15.57
C LEU A 186 -2.24 -19.57 -14.16
N PHE A 187 -2.78 -20.65 -13.60
CA PHE A 187 -3.02 -20.83 -12.18
C PHE A 187 -2.07 -21.90 -11.67
N GLU A 188 -1.33 -21.60 -10.61
CA GLU A 188 -0.41 -22.55 -9.97
C GLU A 188 -0.38 -22.35 -8.45
N ILE A 189 -0.26 -23.44 -7.69
CA ILE A 189 0.02 -23.39 -6.26
C ILE A 189 1.40 -23.98 -6.01
N THR A 190 2.29 -23.15 -5.47
CA THR A 190 3.64 -23.56 -5.08
C THR A 190 3.78 -23.50 -3.56
N LYS A 191 4.56 -24.44 -3.02
CA LYS A 191 4.92 -24.42 -1.61
C LYS A 191 6.23 -23.65 -1.46
N ILE A 192 6.22 -22.59 -0.67
CA ILE A 192 7.43 -21.80 -0.37
C ILE A 192 7.63 -21.82 1.13
N GLY A 193 8.71 -22.46 1.59
CA GLY A 193 8.88 -22.80 2.99
C GLY A 193 7.79 -23.76 3.44
N ASP A 194 7.02 -23.37 4.46
CA ASP A 194 5.94 -24.17 5.02
C ASP A 194 4.53 -23.74 4.57
N GLU A 195 4.43 -22.67 3.78
CA GLU A 195 3.16 -22.09 3.34
C GLU A 195 2.91 -22.34 1.84
N TYR A 196 1.63 -22.38 1.47
CA TYR A 196 1.19 -22.51 0.08
C TYR A 196 0.81 -21.15 -0.48
N PHE A 197 1.41 -20.82 -1.62
CA PHE A 197 1.12 -19.61 -2.37
C PHE A 197 0.45 -19.96 -3.68
N THR A 198 -0.70 -19.32 -3.92
CA THR A 198 -1.43 -19.37 -5.17
C THR A 198 -0.97 -18.24 -6.08
N TRP A 199 -0.66 -18.56 -7.32
CA TRP A 199 -0.19 -17.68 -8.38
C TRP A 199 -1.25 -17.66 -9.48
N VAL A 200 -1.75 -16.47 -9.80
CA VAL A 200 -2.64 -16.25 -10.94
C VAL A 200 -1.96 -15.22 -11.83
N THR A 201 -1.41 -15.65 -12.96
CA THR A 201 -0.63 -14.79 -13.86
C THR A 201 -1.36 -14.52 -15.16
N SER A 202 -1.16 -13.32 -15.71
CA SER A 202 -1.65 -12.91 -17.03
C SER A 202 -0.67 -11.92 -17.65
N GLU A 203 -0.32 -12.07 -18.92
CA GLU A 203 0.58 -11.13 -19.60
C GLU A 203 -0.06 -9.76 -19.86
N LYS A 204 -1.38 -9.72 -20.05
CA LYS A 204 -2.15 -8.54 -20.47
C LYS A 204 -2.79 -7.77 -19.30
N THR A 205 -2.44 -8.11 -18.07
CA THR A 205 -3.08 -7.51 -16.90
C THR A 205 -2.50 -6.15 -16.51
N THR A 206 -3.36 -5.33 -15.90
CA THR A 206 -3.00 -4.06 -15.26
C THR A 206 -2.80 -4.19 -13.75
N ALA A 207 -2.80 -5.41 -13.21
CA ALA A 207 -2.60 -5.70 -11.79
C ALA A 207 -1.34 -6.54 -11.58
N VAL A 208 -0.47 -6.12 -10.67
CA VAL A 208 0.82 -6.76 -10.41
C VAL A 208 1.02 -7.04 -8.94
N THR A 209 1.79 -8.08 -8.65
CA THR A 209 2.25 -8.40 -7.31
C THR A 209 3.77 -8.41 -7.27
N ILE A 210 4.35 -7.63 -6.38
CA ILE A 210 5.77 -7.65 -6.06
C ILE A 210 5.95 -8.66 -4.94
N VAL A 211 6.65 -9.75 -5.21
CA VAL A 211 6.99 -10.76 -4.21
C VAL A 211 8.34 -10.40 -3.62
N LEU A 212 8.36 -10.12 -2.31
CA LEU A 212 9.57 -9.81 -1.57
C LEU A 212 10.01 -11.01 -0.75
N ARG A 213 11.27 -11.39 -0.96
CA ARG A 213 11.98 -12.44 -0.24
C ARG A 213 13.08 -11.83 0.60
N GLY A 214 13.47 -12.51 1.67
CA GLY A 214 14.55 -12.03 2.52
C GLY A 214 14.76 -12.87 3.77
N PRO A 215 15.95 -12.77 4.38
CA PRO A 215 16.35 -13.64 5.47
C PRO A 215 15.59 -13.37 6.77
N SER A 216 15.16 -12.13 7.00
CA SER A 216 14.39 -11.75 8.20
C SER A 216 13.22 -10.84 7.84
N LYS A 217 12.18 -10.85 8.68
CA LYS A 217 10.99 -10.00 8.52
C LYS A 217 11.35 -8.52 8.58
N ASP A 218 12.33 -8.13 9.39
CA ASP A 218 12.75 -6.73 9.52
C ASP A 218 13.39 -6.22 8.24
N ILE A 219 14.26 -7.03 7.61
CA ILE A 219 14.87 -6.69 6.33
C ILE A 219 13.80 -6.59 5.23
N ILE A 220 12.84 -7.52 5.19
CA ILE A 220 11.74 -7.47 4.22
C ILE A 220 10.87 -6.21 4.42
N ASN A 221 10.60 -5.84 5.67
CA ASN A 221 9.84 -4.62 5.97
C ASN A 221 10.60 -3.35 5.55
N GLU A 222 11.92 -3.33 5.69
CA GLU A 222 12.75 -2.23 5.22
C GLU A 222 12.77 -2.15 3.69
N VAL A 223 12.91 -3.29 3.00
CA VAL A 223 12.85 -3.35 1.52
C VAL A 223 11.46 -2.95 1.01
N ASP A 224 10.39 -3.38 1.68
CA ASP A 224 9.02 -2.99 1.35
C ASP A 224 8.81 -1.47 1.40
N ARG A 225 9.27 -0.81 2.46
CA ARG A 225 9.21 0.66 2.57
C ARG A 225 9.94 1.34 1.41
N ASN A 226 11.17 0.91 1.14
CA ASN A 226 11.99 1.45 0.06
C ASN A 226 11.34 1.26 -1.33
N ILE A 227 10.71 0.10 -1.58
CA ILE A 227 10.01 -0.17 -2.85
C ILE A 227 8.74 0.67 -2.96
N GLN A 228 7.96 0.83 -1.89
CA GLN A 228 6.77 1.69 -1.90
C GLN A 228 7.12 3.14 -2.25
N ASP A 229 8.22 3.66 -1.68
CA ASP A 229 8.73 4.99 -2.00
C ASP A 229 9.21 5.08 -3.45
N ALA A 230 9.98 4.08 -3.92
CA ALA A 230 10.45 4.02 -5.31
C ALA A 230 9.29 3.98 -6.32
N VAL A 231 8.29 3.12 -6.10
CA VAL A 231 7.08 3.02 -6.95
C VAL A 231 6.32 4.34 -6.96
N SER A 232 6.23 5.04 -5.82
CA SER A 232 5.58 6.34 -5.71
C SER A 232 6.36 7.44 -6.47
N CYS A 233 7.69 7.44 -6.38
CA CYS A 233 8.55 8.35 -7.13
C CYS A 233 8.41 8.14 -8.65
N VAL A 234 8.50 6.89 -9.12
CA VAL A 234 8.35 6.56 -10.54
C VAL A 234 6.96 6.96 -11.05
N ARG A 235 5.90 6.68 -10.28
CA ARG A 235 4.54 7.15 -10.62
C ARG A 235 4.49 8.66 -10.79
N ASN A 236 5.04 9.43 -9.85
CA ASN A 236 4.99 10.89 -9.92
C ASN A 236 5.72 11.43 -11.16
N VAL A 237 6.86 10.84 -11.50
CA VAL A 237 7.61 11.20 -12.72
C VAL A 237 6.84 10.83 -13.99
N MET A 238 6.20 9.66 -14.02
CA MET A 238 5.38 9.23 -15.17
C MET A 238 4.12 10.08 -15.37
N LEU A 239 3.50 10.57 -14.29
CA LEU A 239 2.33 11.46 -14.36
C LEU A 239 2.73 12.89 -14.73
N LYS A 240 3.82 13.40 -14.14
CA LYS A 240 4.32 14.76 -14.35
C LYS A 240 5.85 14.69 -14.52
N PRO A 241 6.36 14.69 -15.77
CA PRO A 241 7.78 14.52 -16.06
C PRO A 241 8.57 15.81 -15.80
N ARG A 242 8.62 16.20 -14.52
CA ARG A 242 9.41 17.34 -14.02
C ARG A 242 10.20 16.89 -12.80
N ILE A 243 11.49 17.18 -12.83
CA ILE A 243 12.44 16.85 -11.78
C ILE A 243 13.19 18.09 -11.33
N VAL A 244 13.70 18.06 -10.11
CA VAL A 244 14.45 19.15 -9.47
C VAL A 244 15.68 18.57 -8.77
N PRO A 245 16.79 19.31 -8.66
CA PRO A 245 18.01 18.81 -8.04
C PRO A 245 17.77 18.61 -6.54
N GLY A 246 18.22 17.46 -6.03
CA GLY A 246 18.04 17.08 -4.64
C GLY A 246 19.12 17.66 -3.70
N ALA A 247 19.29 16.99 -2.56
CA ALA A 247 20.37 17.21 -1.59
C ALA A 247 20.58 18.66 -1.11
N GLY A 248 19.48 19.40 -0.92
CA GLY A 248 19.51 20.78 -0.44
C GLY A 248 19.79 21.83 -1.51
N ALA A 249 19.99 21.43 -2.77
CA ALA A 249 20.25 22.35 -3.89
C ALA A 249 19.02 23.24 -4.18
N LEU A 250 17.84 22.63 -4.30
CA LEU A 250 16.58 23.34 -4.49
C LEU A 250 16.31 24.32 -3.34
N GLU A 251 16.46 23.88 -2.10
CA GLU A 251 16.22 24.69 -0.92
C GLU A 251 17.15 25.89 -0.84
N MET A 252 18.44 25.72 -1.20
CA MET A 252 19.40 26.82 -1.27
C MET A 252 19.08 27.80 -2.41
N ALA A 253 18.70 27.29 -3.59
CA ALA A 253 18.29 28.12 -4.71
C ALA A 253 17.05 28.96 -4.36
N LEU A 254 16.08 28.37 -3.66
CA LEU A 254 14.89 29.06 -3.15
C LEU A 254 15.23 30.07 -2.04
N SER A 255 16.13 29.74 -1.11
CA SER A 255 16.62 30.70 -0.10
C SER A 255 17.23 31.95 -0.76
N THR A 256 18.10 31.74 -1.74
CA THR A 256 18.75 32.83 -2.49
C THR A 256 17.72 33.66 -3.27
N ALA A 257 16.74 32.99 -3.88
CA ALA A 257 15.64 33.63 -4.59
C ALA A 257 14.77 34.52 -3.70
N LEU A 258 14.38 34.00 -2.53
CA LEU A 258 13.55 34.71 -1.56
C LEU A 258 14.32 35.86 -0.91
N THR A 259 15.61 35.68 -0.62
CA THR A 259 16.49 36.74 -0.11
C THR A 259 16.60 37.88 -1.12
N GLU A 260 16.76 37.60 -2.41
CA GLU A 260 16.79 38.65 -3.43
C GLU A 260 15.44 39.36 -3.55
N LYS A 261 14.34 38.58 -3.59
CA LYS A 261 12.99 39.16 -3.62
C LYS A 261 12.71 40.02 -2.39
N SER A 262 13.24 39.67 -1.21
CA SER A 262 13.10 40.46 0.01
C SER A 262 13.69 41.86 -0.10
N LYS A 263 14.71 42.10 -0.95
CA LYS A 263 15.28 43.44 -1.17
C LYS A 263 14.30 44.38 -1.87
N SER A 264 13.44 43.83 -2.74
CA SER A 264 12.40 44.59 -3.44
C SER A 264 11.18 44.90 -2.55
N ILE A 265 11.01 44.18 -1.44
CA ILE A 265 9.86 44.33 -0.55
C ILE A 265 10.19 45.34 0.55
N GLN A 266 9.42 46.42 0.62
CA GLN A 266 9.53 47.43 1.67
C GLN A 266 8.53 47.16 2.81
N GLY A 267 8.88 47.63 4.02
CA GLY A 267 8.00 47.55 5.19
C GLY A 267 8.07 46.23 5.96
N ILE A 268 7.02 45.98 6.75
CA ILE A 268 6.95 44.91 7.78
C ILE A 268 7.03 43.49 7.16
N HIS A 269 6.59 43.34 5.91
CA HIS A 269 6.63 42.07 5.20
C HIS A 269 8.05 41.59 4.84
N ASN A 270 9.06 42.46 4.86
CA ASN A 270 10.44 42.08 4.54
C ASN A 270 11.00 40.99 5.50
N GLY A 271 10.76 41.16 6.80
CA GLY A 271 11.26 40.27 7.86
C GLY A 271 10.82 38.81 7.67
N PRO A 272 9.50 38.53 7.53
CA PRO A 272 9.00 37.18 7.28
C PRO A 272 9.57 36.51 6.03
N TYR A 273 9.77 37.24 4.93
CA TYR A 273 10.36 36.68 3.71
C TYR A 273 11.80 36.20 3.92
N LYS A 274 12.62 36.99 4.64
CA LYS A 274 13.99 36.59 5.02
C LYS A 274 14.00 35.43 6.00
N ALA A 275 13.06 35.40 6.95
CA ALA A 275 12.95 34.31 7.91
C ALA A 275 12.67 32.97 7.20
N ILE A 276 11.76 32.96 6.22
CA ILE A 276 11.47 31.75 5.42
C ILE A 276 12.69 31.34 4.59
N ALA A 277 13.39 32.29 3.96
CA ALA A 277 14.61 32.00 3.21
C ALA A 277 15.65 31.29 4.08
N ASN A 278 15.93 31.83 5.26
CA ASN A 278 16.86 31.24 6.23
C ASN A 278 16.37 29.88 6.74
N ALA A 279 15.06 29.69 6.92
CA ALA A 279 14.48 28.44 7.39
C ALA A 279 14.67 27.30 6.39
N LEU A 280 14.60 27.55 5.08
CA LEU A 280 14.81 26.53 4.05
C LEU A 280 16.22 25.92 4.10
N GLU A 281 17.21 26.66 4.60
CA GLU A 281 18.58 26.17 4.73
C GLU A 281 18.76 25.11 5.82
N ILE A 282 17.73 24.82 6.62
CA ILE A 282 17.78 23.73 7.60
C ILE A 282 18.04 22.38 6.94
N ILE A 283 17.50 22.14 5.73
CA ILE A 283 17.67 20.87 5.01
C ILE A 283 19.16 20.63 4.65
N PRO A 284 19.84 21.53 3.91
CA PRO A 284 21.28 21.37 3.67
C PRO A 284 22.10 21.40 4.97
N ARG A 285 21.70 22.18 5.98
CA ARG A 285 22.36 22.21 7.29
C ARG A 285 22.37 20.83 7.96
N THR A 286 21.21 20.19 8.05
CA THR A 286 21.04 18.87 8.67
C THR A 286 21.75 17.78 7.86
N LEU A 287 21.78 17.89 6.54
CA LEU A 287 22.57 16.98 5.69
C LEU A 287 24.06 17.04 6.04
N VAL A 288 24.66 18.24 6.10
CA VAL A 288 26.09 18.39 6.47
C VAL A 288 26.35 17.84 7.87
N GLN A 289 25.45 18.12 8.82
CA GLN A 289 25.56 17.65 10.19
C GLN A 289 25.55 16.11 10.27
N ASN A 290 24.63 15.45 9.56
CA ASN A 290 24.52 14.00 9.54
C ASN A 290 25.72 13.33 8.82
N CYS A 291 26.39 14.05 7.91
CA CYS A 291 27.62 13.59 7.26
C CYS A 291 28.87 13.79 8.12
N GLY A 292 28.76 14.44 9.30
CA GLY A 292 29.92 14.79 10.14
C GLY A 292 30.76 15.95 9.60
N GLY A 293 30.25 16.70 8.61
CA GLY A 293 30.96 17.83 8.01
C GLY A 293 30.87 19.12 8.85
N SER A 294 31.76 20.08 8.55
CA SER A 294 31.68 21.41 9.15
C SER A 294 30.52 22.21 8.56
N VAL A 295 29.40 22.25 9.29
CA VAL A 295 28.16 22.94 8.91
C VAL A 295 28.41 24.39 8.48
N ILE A 296 29.18 25.15 9.26
CA ILE A 296 29.43 26.57 9.00
C ILE A 296 30.20 26.75 7.70
N ARG A 297 31.28 25.99 7.50
CA ARG A 297 32.13 26.10 6.32
C ARG A 297 31.37 25.72 5.05
N GLN A 298 30.69 24.58 5.07
CA GLN A 298 29.99 24.05 3.88
C GLN A 298 28.79 24.92 3.49
N LEU A 299 27.97 25.37 4.46
CA LEU A 299 26.86 26.27 4.14
C LEU A 299 27.33 27.63 3.63
N THR A 300 28.41 28.18 4.19
CA THR A 300 28.96 29.47 3.73
C THR A 300 29.48 29.34 2.30
N ALA A 301 30.20 28.27 1.99
CA ALA A 301 30.65 27.98 0.64
C ALA A 301 29.48 27.75 -0.32
N LEU A 302 28.42 27.08 0.13
CA LEU A 302 27.24 26.78 -0.69
C LEU A 302 26.47 28.06 -1.02
N ARG A 303 26.24 28.93 -0.03
CA ARG A 303 25.64 30.25 -0.25
C ARG A 303 26.47 31.09 -1.23
N ALA A 304 27.79 31.15 -1.03
CA ALA A 304 28.67 31.91 -1.91
C ALA A 304 28.58 31.42 -3.37
N LYS A 305 28.48 30.10 -3.57
CA LYS A 305 28.35 29.50 -4.89
C LYS A 305 27.03 29.81 -5.57
N HIS A 306 25.91 29.69 -4.84
CA HIS A 306 24.58 30.05 -5.34
C HIS A 306 24.42 31.55 -5.61
N ALA A 307 25.18 32.41 -4.91
CA ALA A 307 25.17 33.86 -5.11
C ALA A 307 25.96 34.33 -6.35
N GLN A 308 26.97 33.58 -6.81
CA GLN A 308 27.82 33.96 -7.94
C GLN A 308 27.11 33.90 -9.30
N ASP A 309 26.48 32.78 -9.63
CA ASP A 309 25.74 32.57 -10.89
C ASP A 309 24.49 31.74 -10.61
N ARG A 310 23.34 32.39 -10.51
CA ARG A 310 22.10 31.77 -10.07
C ARG A 310 21.50 30.81 -11.09
N GLU A 311 21.73 31.05 -12.38
CA GLU A 311 21.17 30.21 -13.46
C GLU A 311 22.01 28.96 -13.70
N LYS A 312 23.32 29.01 -13.42
CA LYS A 312 24.19 27.84 -13.56
C LYS A 312 24.38 27.07 -12.27
N ASN A 313 24.40 27.75 -11.11
CA ASN A 313 24.76 27.10 -9.84
C ASN A 313 23.57 26.60 -9.01
N TRP A 314 22.32 26.76 -9.47
CA TRP A 314 21.14 26.30 -8.73
C TRP A 314 21.10 24.79 -8.47
N THR A 315 21.88 23.99 -9.21
CA THR A 315 22.01 22.54 -9.05
C THR A 315 23.06 22.12 -8.01
N TRP A 316 23.83 23.06 -7.44
CA TRP A 316 24.82 22.73 -6.43
C TRP A 316 24.17 22.40 -5.09
N GLY A 317 24.54 21.26 -4.51
CA GLY A 317 24.06 20.80 -3.22
C GLY A 317 25.20 20.24 -2.37
N ILE A 318 24.82 19.48 -1.34
CA ILE A 318 25.77 18.77 -0.48
C ILE A 318 25.75 17.29 -0.83
N ASN A 319 26.91 16.70 -1.05
CA ASN A 319 27.03 15.25 -1.21
C ASN A 319 26.82 14.58 0.16
N GLY A 320 25.81 13.72 0.25
CA GLY A 320 25.46 12.98 1.48
C GLY A 320 26.47 11.91 1.91
N GLN A 321 27.47 11.60 1.10
CA GLN A 321 28.53 10.64 1.45
C GLN A 321 29.81 11.33 1.94
N THR A 322 30.24 12.40 1.27
CA THR A 322 31.48 13.10 1.60
C THR A 322 31.27 14.33 2.47
N GLY A 323 30.05 14.89 2.48
CA GLY A 323 29.75 16.16 3.16
C GLY A 323 30.29 17.40 2.44
N ASP A 324 30.77 17.26 1.20
CA ASP A 324 31.32 18.35 0.39
C ASP A 324 30.31 18.86 -0.65
N LEU A 325 30.60 20.04 -1.20
CA LEU A 325 29.80 20.61 -2.29
C LEU A 325 29.99 19.81 -3.58
N ALA A 326 28.88 19.48 -4.22
CA ALA A 326 28.88 18.84 -5.53
C ALA A 326 27.74 19.37 -6.40
N ASP A 327 27.89 19.25 -7.71
CA ASP A 327 26.81 19.52 -8.66
C ASP A 327 25.89 18.31 -8.73
N MET A 328 24.63 18.47 -8.32
CA MET A 328 23.65 17.39 -8.31
C MET A 328 23.27 16.94 -9.72
N ASN A 329 23.45 17.79 -10.73
CA ASN A 329 23.26 17.41 -12.12
C ASN A 329 24.30 16.38 -12.56
N GLN A 330 25.58 16.60 -12.19
CA GLN A 330 26.68 15.67 -12.49
C GLN A 330 26.58 14.37 -11.70
N LEU A 331 26.12 14.44 -10.44
CA LEU A 331 25.89 13.25 -9.61
C LEU A 331 24.60 12.50 -9.97
N GLY A 332 23.70 13.09 -10.78
CA GLY A 332 22.44 12.47 -11.17
C GLY A 332 21.41 12.35 -10.03
N ILE A 333 21.47 13.22 -9.02
CA ILE A 333 20.57 13.17 -7.85
C ILE A 333 19.38 14.10 -8.08
N TRP A 334 18.24 13.51 -8.41
CA TRP A 334 17.02 14.21 -8.80
C TRP A 334 15.82 13.79 -7.97
N ASP A 335 15.01 14.76 -7.56
CA ASP A 335 13.74 14.54 -6.90
C ASP A 335 12.56 14.87 -7.84
N PRO A 336 11.42 14.18 -7.71
CA PRO A 336 10.20 14.55 -8.41
C PRO A 336 9.71 15.94 -7.96
N TYR A 337 9.46 16.83 -8.92
CA TYR A 337 8.99 18.19 -8.66
C TYR A 337 7.72 18.23 -7.79
N VAL A 338 6.80 17.30 -8.03
CA VAL A 338 5.50 17.22 -7.34
C VAL A 338 5.67 17.01 -5.84
N VAL A 339 6.64 16.18 -5.44
CA VAL A 339 6.91 15.86 -4.03
C VAL A 339 7.45 17.09 -3.32
N ARG A 340 8.45 17.75 -3.91
CA ARG A 340 9.05 18.98 -3.35
C ARG A 340 8.05 20.12 -3.26
N LEU A 341 7.21 20.29 -4.29
CA LEU A 341 6.14 21.30 -4.27
C LEU A 341 5.14 21.04 -3.14
N GLN A 342 4.70 19.79 -2.97
CA GLN A 342 3.74 19.43 -1.93
C GLN A 342 4.35 19.61 -0.54
N ALA A 343 5.60 19.19 -0.33
CA ALA A 343 6.30 19.36 0.94
C ALA A 343 6.38 20.84 1.36
N LEU A 344 6.75 21.74 0.43
CA LEU A 344 6.81 23.17 0.70
C LEU A 344 5.42 23.75 1.01
N LYS A 345 4.40 23.42 0.22
CA LYS A 345 3.02 23.90 0.47
C LYS A 345 2.52 23.48 1.84
N THR A 346 2.61 22.18 2.15
CA THR A 346 2.13 21.65 3.42
C THR A 346 2.92 22.24 4.59
N SER A 347 4.24 22.40 4.48
CA SER A 347 5.04 23.01 5.55
C SER A 347 4.60 24.45 5.87
N ILE A 348 4.31 25.26 4.85
CA ILE A 348 3.86 26.64 5.02
C ILE A 348 2.43 26.68 5.56
N GLU A 349 1.53 25.85 5.03
CA GLU A 349 0.15 25.73 5.53
C GLU A 349 0.09 25.33 7.00
N THR A 350 0.92 24.36 7.41
CA THR A 350 1.05 23.94 8.81
C THR A 350 1.62 25.06 9.68
N ALA A 351 2.63 25.78 9.22
CA ALA A 351 3.18 26.93 9.97
C ALA A 351 2.14 28.03 10.16
N ILE A 352 1.37 28.38 9.12
CA ILE A 352 0.28 29.36 9.20
C ILE A 352 -0.82 28.87 10.15
N MET A 353 -1.15 27.58 10.12
CA MET A 353 -2.15 27.00 11.01
C MET A 353 -1.73 27.14 12.48
N LEU A 354 -0.47 26.82 12.80
CA LEU A 354 0.05 26.95 14.17
C LEU A 354 0.12 28.41 14.62
N LEU A 355 0.57 29.32 13.75
CA LEU A 355 0.65 30.75 14.06
C LEU A 355 -0.73 31.42 14.23
N ARG A 356 -1.81 30.79 13.75
CA ARG A 356 -3.18 31.27 13.91
C ARG A 356 -3.81 30.87 15.25
N ILE A 357 -3.22 29.90 15.95
CA ILE A 357 -3.74 29.46 17.24
C ILE A 357 -3.27 30.46 18.29
N ASP A 358 -4.20 31.27 18.78
CA ASP A 358 -3.92 32.24 19.84
C ASP A 358 -3.90 31.56 21.22
N ASP A 359 -4.88 30.70 21.50
CA ASP A 359 -5.03 29.98 22.77
C ASP A 359 -5.49 28.53 22.58
N ILE A 360 -5.00 27.64 23.45
CA ILE A 360 -5.43 26.24 23.53
C ILE A 360 -6.27 26.07 24.80
N VAL A 361 -7.59 25.99 24.63
CA VAL A 361 -8.51 25.69 25.74
C VAL A 361 -8.63 24.19 25.91
N SER A 362 -7.87 23.61 26.84
CA SER A 362 -7.96 22.20 27.19
C SER A 362 -9.08 21.95 28.21
N GLY A 363 -10.18 21.34 27.78
CA GLY A 363 -11.26 20.91 28.68
C GLY A 363 -10.86 19.65 29.46
N THR A 364 -10.45 19.80 30.71
CA THR A 364 -10.37 18.65 31.62
C THR A 364 -11.79 18.27 32.04
N LYS A 365 -12.27 17.11 31.60
CA LYS A 365 -13.52 16.53 32.11
C LYS A 365 -13.33 16.27 33.61
N LYS A 366 -13.97 17.07 34.47
CA LYS A 366 -14.08 16.70 35.89
C LYS A 366 -14.71 15.31 35.91
N LYS A 367 -14.03 14.34 36.53
CA LYS A 367 -14.68 13.09 36.91
C LYS A 367 -15.85 13.51 37.78
N ASP A 368 -17.07 13.30 37.30
CA ASP A 368 -18.26 13.40 38.12
C ASP A 368 -18.02 12.49 39.33
N GLY A 369 -17.87 13.10 40.49
CA GLY A 369 -17.88 12.40 41.76
C GLY A 369 -19.27 11.79 41.89
N SER A 370 -19.37 10.50 41.55
CA SER A 370 -20.54 9.71 41.92
C SER A 370 -20.60 9.67 43.45
N ALA A 371 -21.51 10.47 43.99
CA ALA A 371 -22.03 10.30 45.33
C ALA A 371 -22.54 8.86 45.49
N GLY A 372 -22.16 8.19 46.58
CA GLY A 372 -22.79 6.96 47.03
C GLY A 372 -21.89 6.07 47.87
N GLY A 373 -21.94 6.22 49.20
CA GLY A 373 -21.61 5.13 50.13
C GLY A 373 -20.76 5.53 51.34
N ALA A 374 -21.37 5.49 52.51
CA ALA A 374 -20.89 5.89 53.82
C ALA A 374 -19.75 5.03 54.43
N GLU A 375 -19.06 5.65 55.41
CA GLU A 375 -18.38 5.07 56.59
C GLU A 375 -17.14 4.18 56.35
N THR A 376 -15.99 4.34 57.03
CA THR A 376 -15.82 4.38 58.49
C THR A 376 -14.58 5.17 58.95
N ALA A 377 -14.70 5.68 60.17
CA ALA A 377 -13.72 6.39 61.00
C ALA A 377 -12.36 5.70 61.21
N GLY A 378 -11.36 6.50 61.60
CA GLY A 378 -10.35 6.04 62.55
C GLY A 378 -8.94 6.64 62.44
N ALA A 379 -8.58 7.35 63.51
CA ALA A 379 -7.23 7.55 64.06
C ALA A 379 -6.41 8.77 63.64
N ALA A 380 -6.15 9.57 64.67
CA ALA A 380 -5.40 10.80 64.76
C ALA A 380 -3.90 10.58 65.07
N GLY A 381 -3.14 11.65 64.87
CA GLY A 381 -1.86 11.96 65.53
C GLY A 381 -0.64 11.79 64.63
N LEU A 382 0.45 12.56 64.72
CA LEU A 382 0.82 13.77 65.48
C LEU A 382 2.31 14.05 65.12
N GLY A 383 2.73 15.32 64.98
CA GLY A 383 4.12 15.81 65.15
C GLY A 383 5.09 15.59 63.96
N ALA A 384 5.67 16.66 63.39
CA ALA A 384 6.88 17.41 63.85
C ALA A 384 8.16 16.73 63.31
N GLU A 385 9.13 17.37 62.67
CA GLU A 385 9.51 18.78 62.45
C GLU A 385 9.91 19.02 60.99
#